data_AF-A0AAE3EEK1-F1
#
_entry.id   AF-A0AAE3EEK1-F1
#
_cell.length_a   1.000
_cell.length_b   1.000
_cell.length_c   1.000
_cell.angle_alpha   90.00
_cell.angle_beta   90.00
_cell.angle_gamma   90.00
#
_symmetry.space_group_name_H-M   'P 1'
#
loop_
_entity.id
_entity.type
_entity.pdbx_description
1 polymer ?
#
loop_
_entity_poly.entity_id
_entity_poly.type
_entity_poly.pdbx_seq_one_letter_code
_entity_poly.pdbx_strand_id
1 'polypeptide(L)' 'MFNAQGDVVALVDGTGKVVVEYSYDAWGQPLTITGSMKDTLGKVNPLRYRCYVYDEETGLYYLGSR' A
#
# COMPACT_ATOMS: atom_id res chain seq x y z
N MET A 1 3.22 6.39 5.61
CA MET A 1 2.16 7.22 6.22
C MET A 1 0.88 6.41 6.22
N PHE A 2 0.07 6.53 7.27
CA PHE A 2 -1.17 5.78 7.43
C PHE A 2 -2.37 6.72 7.56
N ASN A 3 -3.53 6.31 7.05
CA ASN A 3 -4.80 6.98 7.37
C ASN A 3 -5.30 6.57 8.77
N ALA A 4 -6.42 7.15 9.21
CA ALA A 4 -7.03 6.84 10.50
C ALA A 4 -7.52 5.37 10.64
N GLN A 5 -7.61 4.62 9.54
CA GLN A 5 -8.00 3.21 9.49
C GLN A 5 -6.80 2.25 9.44
N GLY A 6 -5.57 2.79 9.39
CA GLY A 6 -4.34 1.99 9.33
C GLY A 6 -3.92 1.58 7.92
N ASP A 7 -4.46 2.20 6.87
CA ASP A 7 -4.09 1.93 5.48
C ASP A 7 -2.85 2.72 5.09
N VAL A 8 -1.93 2.08 4.34
CA VAL A 8 -0.72 2.73 3.82
C VAL A 8 -1.10 3.69 2.69
N VAL A 9 -1.20 4.98 2.98
CA VAL A 9 -1.54 5.99 1.95
C VAL A 9 -0.33 6.56 1.23
N ALA A 10 0.86 6.46 1.82
CA ALA A 10 2.09 6.91 1.18
C ALA A 10 3.33 6.23 1.75
N LEU A 11 4.37 6.06 0.92
CA LEU A 11 5.71 5.69 1.33
C LEU A 11 6.63 6.89 1.22
N VAL A 12 7.48 7.06 2.23
CA VAL A 12 8.49 8.13 2.28
C VAL A 12 9.88 7.52 2.32
N ASP A 13 10.85 8.22 1.74
CA ASP A 13 12.26 7.85 1.86
C ASP A 13 12.85 8.27 3.21
N GLY A 14 14.13 7.95 3.44
CA GLY A 14 14.84 8.29 4.68
C GLY A 14 15.00 9.80 4.94
N THR A 15 14.65 10.65 3.97
CA THR A 15 14.63 12.11 4.11
C THR A 15 13.24 12.67 4.40
N GLY A 16 12.22 11.80 4.41
CA GLY A 16 10.82 12.18 4.60
C GLY A 16 10.11 12.60 3.32
N LYS A 17 10.74 12.44 2.15
CA LYS A 17 10.10 12.76 0.86
C LYS A 17 9.17 11.63 0.43
N VAL A 18 7.97 11.98 0.00
CA VAL A 18 7.01 11.02 -0.55
C VAL A 18 7.52 10.47 -1.89
N VAL A 19 7.68 9.14 -1.94
CA VAL A 19 8.17 8.42 -3.13
C VAL A 19 7.08 7.57 -3.78
N VAL A 20 6.04 7.22 -3.01
CA VAL A 20 4.85 6.51 -3.49
C VAL A 20 3.62 7.05 -2.77
N GLU A 21 2.52 7.25 -3.50
CA GLU A 21 1.20 7.52 -2.94
C GLU A 21 0.19 6.50 -3.47
N TYR A 22 -0.71 6.10 -2.57
CA TYR A 22 -1.77 5.15 -2.85
C TYR A 22 -3.13 5.79 -2.63
N SER A 23 -4.06 5.52 -3.53
CA SER A 23 -5.49 5.72 -3.29
C SER A 23 -6.21 4.38 -3.35
N TYR A 24 -7.20 4.20 -2.47
CA TYR A 24 -7.98 2.97 -2.36
C TYR A 24 -9.46 3.27 -2.53
N ASP A 25 -10.20 2.30 -3.03
CA ASP A 25 -11.65 2.30 -2.91
C ASP A 25 -12.09 1.94 -1.47
N ALA A 26 -13.40 1.94 -1.22
CA ALA A 26 -13.96 1.65 0.10
C ALA A 26 -13.66 0.22 0.61
N TRP A 27 -13.15 -0.68 -0.25
CA TRP A 27 -12.86 -2.08 0.06
C TRP A 27 -11.35 -2.41 0.06
N GLY A 28 -10.50 -1.40 -0.12
CA GLY A 28 -9.05 -1.56 -0.07
C GLY A 28 -8.39 -1.96 -1.39
N GLN A 29 -9.12 -1.89 -2.51
CA GLN A 29 -8.54 -2.09 -3.83
C GLN A 29 -7.80 -0.81 -4.25
N PRO A 30 -6.51 -0.88 -4.61
CA PRO A 30 -5.76 0.29 -5.03
C PRO A 30 -6.31 0.84 -6.36
N LEU A 31 -6.84 2.07 -6.34
CA LEU A 31 -7.34 2.79 -7.50
C LEU A 31 -6.21 3.43 -8.29
N THR A 32 -5.26 4.06 -7.58
CA THR A 32 -4.06 4.65 -8.19
C THR A 32 -2.82 4.46 -7.33
N ILE A 33 -1.70 4.25 -8.01
CA ILE A 33 -0.35 4.26 -7.42
C ILE A 33 0.46 5.31 -8.19
N THR A 34 0.86 6.37 -7.51
CA THR A 34 1.62 7.48 -8.08
C THR A 34 2.95 7.67 -7.34
N GLY A 35 3.83 8.51 -7.87
CA GLY A 35 5.16 8.78 -7.28
C GLY A 35 6.32 8.23 -8.10
N SER A 36 7.53 8.63 -7.71
CA SER A 36 8.77 8.30 -8.43
C SER A 36 9.13 6.81 -8.36
N MET A 37 8.64 6.09 -7.35
CA MET A 37 8.90 4.65 -7.17
C MET A 37 7.63 3.80 -7.32
N LYS A 38 6.59 4.32 -8.00
CA LYS A 38 5.30 3.63 -8.15
C LYS A 38 5.43 2.24 -8.79
N ASP A 39 6.35 2.09 -9.76
CA ASP A 39 6.51 0.85 -10.54
C ASP A 39 7.44 -0.18 -9.87
N THR A 40 8.17 0.23 -8.84
CA THR A 40 9.08 -0.63 -8.07
C THR A 40 8.54 -0.81 -6.67
N LEU A 41 8.85 0.11 -5.76
CA LEU A 41 8.42 0.06 -4.37
C LEU A 41 6.90 0.09 -4.23
N GLY A 42 6.21 0.81 -5.12
CA GLY A 42 4.76 0.90 -5.12
C GLY A 42 4.07 -0.45 -5.34
N LYS A 43 4.60 -1.27 -6.25
CA LYS A 43 4.12 -2.63 -6.55
C LYS A 43 4.67 -3.66 -5.57
N VAL A 44 5.95 -3.58 -5.21
CA VAL A 44 6.59 -4.58 -4.34
C VAL A 44 6.15 -4.46 -2.88
N ASN A 45 5.63 -3.30 -2.45
CA ASN A 45 5.22 -3.12 -1.06
C ASN A 45 4.08 -4.09 -0.68
N PRO A 46 4.33 -5.06 0.22
CA PRO A 46 3.35 -6.05 0.61
C PRO A 46 2.33 -5.47 1.61
N LEU A 47 2.70 -4.45 2.37
CA LEU A 47 1.82 -3.81 3.36
C LEU A 47 1.05 -2.69 2.68
N ARG A 48 -0.25 -2.92 2.42
CA ARG A 48 -1.10 -1.93 1.73
C ARG A 48 -2.33 -1.57 2.58
N TYR A 49 -3.41 -2.31 2.39
CA TYR A 49 -4.66 -2.09 3.10
C TYR A 49 -4.61 -2.66 4.52
N ARG A 50 -4.89 -1.85 5.54
CA ARG A 50 -4.89 -2.22 6.97
C ARG A 50 -3.64 -2.96 7.46
N CYS A 51 -2.48 -2.71 6.85
CA CYS A 51 -1.24 -3.46 7.09
C CYS A 51 -1.34 -4.98 6.83
N TYR A 52 -2.31 -5.45 6.04
CA TYR A 52 -2.32 -6.83 5.57
C TYR A 52 -1.28 -7.01 4.46
N VAL A 53 -0.70 -8.21 4.43
CA VAL A 53 0.23 -8.64 3.39
C VAL A 53 -0.57 -8.98 2.14
N TYR A 54 -0.37 -8.22 1.07
CA TYR A 54 -0.92 -8.49 -0.25
C TYR A 54 -0.09 -9.58 -0.95
N ASP A 55 -0.76 -10.62 -1.42
CA ASP A 55 -0.18 -11.69 -2.21
C ASP A 55 -0.40 -11.39 -3.71
N GLU A 56 0.69 -11.11 -4.44
CA GLU A 56 0.62 -10.77 -5.87
C GLU A 56 0.27 -11.96 -6.77
N GLU A 57 0.52 -13.20 -6.32
CA GLU A 57 0.25 -14.41 -7.11
C GLU A 57 -1.25 -14.73 -7.14
N THR A 58 -1.94 -14.49 -6.03
CA THR A 58 -3.37 -14.77 -5.86
C THR A 58 -4.26 -13.54 -5.97
N GLY A 59 -3.70 -12.33 -5.84
CA GLY A 59 -4.45 -11.08 -5.79
C GLY A 59 -5.26 -10.89 -4.51
N LEU A 60 -4.95 -11.65 -3.45
CA LEU A 60 -5.67 -11.67 -2.19
C LEU A 60 -4.83 -11.08 -1.05
N TYR A 61 -5.49 -10.58 -0.01
CA TYR A 61 -4.84 -10.15 1.22
C TYR A 61 -4.83 -11.30 2.24
N TYR A 62 -3.67 -11.57 2.84
CA TYR A 62 -3.58 -12.48 3.98
C TYR A 62 -4.18 -11.80 5.22
N LEU A 63 -5.35 -12.27 5.65
CA LEU A 63 -5.83 -12.02 7.00
C LEU A 63 -5.24 -13.09 7.92
N GLY A 64 -4.43 -12.68 8.89
CA GLY A 64 -4.01 -13.57 9.98
C GLY A 64 -5.26 -14.15 10.66
N SER A 65 -5.26 -15.47 10.86
CA SER A 65 -6.38 -16.24 11.40
C SER A 65 -7.02 -15.56 12.62
N ARG A 66 -8.36 -15.57 12.68
CA ARG A 66 -9.08 -15.41 13.95
C ARG A 66 -8.97 -16.68 14.78
#